data_AF-A0A933EDD3-F1
#
_entry.id   AF-A0A933EDD3-F1
#
_cell.length_a   1.000
_cell.length_b   1.000
_cell.length_c   1.000
_cell.angle_alpha   90.00
_cell.angle_beta   90.00
_cell.angle_gamma   90.00
#
_symmetry.space_group_name_H-M   'P 1'
#
loop_
_entity.id
_entity.type
_entity.pdbx_description
1 polymer ?
#
loop_
_entity_poly.entity_id
_entity_poly.type
_entity_poly.pdbx_seq_one_letter_code
_entity_poly.pdbx_strand_id
1 'polypeptide(L)'
;QELVSHLSPGERAVVEGVQMKLSKVFFDSKIRILYVAKKEAVSKPRTISALKGTFGQFTILDQNGFRIYGNVTTKADYPWQINKRFEYLSLFMIRTLETRQKSILRAYRNRSMGIGAPPFALNIEELATIFHFPIITVKAPLLKKTEAKRGEPPFTLPVTGMQREITARPPLPERSPSRRAAPLAGLPPVESKPSAPASRPAPKPLESAPEAPSNLPFV
;
A
#
# COMPACT_ATOMS: atom_id res chain seq x y z
N GLN A 1 1.08 37.77 32.87
CA GLN A 1 2.48 37.54 32.45
C GLN A 1 3.36 37.01 33.60
N GLU A 2 2.98 37.20 34.87
CA GLU A 2 3.74 36.71 36.05
C GLU A 2 3.78 35.18 36.23
N LEU A 3 2.83 34.42 35.69
CA LEU A 3 2.80 32.95 35.85
C LEU A 3 3.96 32.22 35.15
N VAL A 4 4.55 32.82 34.11
CA VAL A 4 5.61 32.18 33.31
C VAL A 4 6.98 32.26 34.00
N SER A 5 7.21 33.28 34.84
CA SER A 5 8.46 33.44 35.59
C SER A 5 8.59 32.49 36.79
N HIS A 6 7.50 31.86 37.23
CA HIS A 6 7.49 30.88 38.32
C HIS A 6 7.64 29.42 37.85
N LEU A 7 7.71 29.18 36.54
CA LEU A 7 7.86 27.83 36.00
C LEU A 7 9.31 27.38 36.08
N SER A 8 9.50 26.10 36.41
CA SER A 8 10.82 25.47 36.23
C SER A 8 11.23 25.50 34.75
N PRO A 9 12.54 25.48 34.45
CA PRO A 9 13.00 25.52 33.06
C PRO A 9 12.41 24.38 32.20
N GLY A 10 12.16 23.20 32.79
CA GLY A 10 11.52 22.07 32.10
C GLY A 10 10.05 22.33 31.77
N GLU A 11 9.27 22.81 32.74
CA GLU A 11 7.85 23.14 32.52
C GLU A 11 7.68 24.25 31.48
N ARG A 12 8.57 25.25 31.50
CA ARG A 12 8.58 26.32 30.51
C ARG A 12 8.76 25.77 29.09
N ALA A 13 9.69 24.84 28.88
CA ALA A 13 9.93 24.21 27.58
C ALA A 13 8.72 23.38 27.12
N VAL A 14 8.03 22.69 28.05
CA VAL A 14 6.80 21.95 27.73
C VAL A 14 5.67 22.89 27.31
N VAL A 15 5.46 23.98 28.06
CA VAL A 15 4.41 24.97 27.75
C VAL A 15 4.67 25.64 26.40
N GLU A 16 5.92 26.02 26.13
CA GLU A 16 6.33 26.57 24.83
C GLU A 16 6.07 25.58 23.69
N GLY A 17 6.45 24.31 23.87
CA GLY A 17 6.19 23.25 22.89
C GLY A 17 4.70 23.04 22.62
N VAL A 18 3.86 23.07 23.66
CA VAL A 18 2.40 22.99 23.53
C VAL A 18 1.84 24.19 22.78
N GLN A 19 2.30 25.41 23.09
CA GLN A 19 1.86 26.62 22.42
C GLN A 19 2.24 26.61 20.93
N MET A 20 3.46 26.21 20.61
CA MET A 20 3.92 26.06 19.23
C MET A 20 3.12 24.99 18.48
N LYS A 21 2.76 23.89 19.16
CA LYS A 21 1.89 22.87 18.58
C LYS A 21 0.47 23.40 18.32
N LEU A 22 -0.12 24.13 19.28
CA LEU A 22 -1.46 24.72 19.17
C LEU A 22 -1.60 25.77 18.07
N SER A 23 -0.51 26.46 17.71
CA SER A 23 -0.50 27.44 16.63
C SER A 23 -0.71 26.85 15.23
N LYS A 24 -0.61 25.52 15.08
CA LYS A 24 -0.69 24.81 13.80
C LYS A 24 -2.05 24.14 13.62
N VAL A 25 -2.42 23.85 12.38
CA VAL A 25 -3.66 23.13 12.07
C VAL A 25 -3.57 21.68 12.53
N PHE A 26 -4.64 21.20 13.16
CA PHE A 26 -4.78 19.82 13.64
C PHE A 26 -5.71 19.00 12.78
N PHE A 27 -5.41 17.71 12.69
CA PHE A 27 -6.25 16.70 12.08
C PHE A 27 -6.50 15.55 13.05
N ASP A 28 -7.76 15.15 13.16
CA ASP A 28 -8.14 13.91 13.83
C ASP A 28 -7.64 12.71 13.03
N SER A 29 -6.54 12.13 13.50
CA SER A 29 -5.82 11.07 12.81
C SER A 29 -5.99 9.74 13.53
N LYS A 30 -6.05 8.63 12.79
CA LYS A 30 -6.06 7.30 13.40
C LYS A 30 -5.20 6.32 12.61
N ILE A 31 -4.13 5.88 13.24
CA ILE A 31 -3.24 4.83 12.73
C ILE A 31 -3.83 3.47 13.08
N ARG A 32 -4.03 2.61 12.07
CA ARG A 32 -4.57 1.26 12.24
C ARG A 32 -3.62 0.26 11.61
N ILE A 33 -3.17 -0.72 12.38
CA ILE A 33 -2.22 -1.73 11.94
C ILE A 33 -2.84 -3.10 12.18
N LEU A 34 -2.97 -3.88 11.11
CA LEU A 34 -3.48 -5.24 11.15
C LEU A 34 -2.35 -6.20 10.81
N TYR A 35 -2.20 -7.23 11.64
CA TYR A 35 -1.33 -8.35 11.37
C TYR A 35 -2.18 -9.58 11.03
N VAL A 36 -2.07 -10.04 9.79
CA VAL A 36 -2.81 -11.18 9.25
C VAL A 36 -1.80 -12.23 8.83
N ALA A 37 -1.86 -13.40 9.47
CA ALA A 37 -1.03 -14.54 9.15
C ALA A 37 -1.79 -15.84 9.41
N LYS A 38 -1.35 -16.94 8.79
CA LYS A 38 -1.87 -18.29 9.09
C LYS A 38 -1.63 -18.60 10.57
N LYS A 39 -2.58 -19.28 11.22
CA LYS A 39 -2.59 -19.54 12.68
C LYS A 39 -1.25 -20.06 13.21
N GLU A 40 -0.58 -20.93 12.47
CA GLU A 40 0.70 -21.55 12.81
C GLU A 40 1.88 -20.55 12.82
N ALA A 41 1.83 -19.51 12.00
CA ALA A 41 2.89 -18.51 11.86
C ALA A 41 2.59 -17.19 12.61
N VAL A 42 1.52 -17.13 13.42
CA VAL A 42 1.14 -15.89 14.11
C VAL A 42 2.00 -15.66 15.36
N SER A 43 3.02 -14.80 15.24
CA SER A 43 3.78 -14.31 16.39
C SER A 43 3.29 -12.92 16.86
N LYS A 44 2.24 -12.87 17.70
CA LYS A 44 1.71 -11.60 18.23
C LYS A 44 2.75 -10.76 19.00
N PRO A 45 3.58 -11.33 19.91
CA PRO A 45 4.52 -10.53 20.70
C PRO A 45 5.57 -9.85 19.82
N ARG A 46 6.09 -10.57 18.81
CA ARG A 46 7.08 -10.05 17.86
C ARG A 46 6.56 -8.81 17.13
N THR A 47 5.32 -8.87 16.63
CA THR A 47 4.70 -7.72 15.96
C THR A 47 4.52 -6.54 16.90
N ILE A 48 4.07 -6.77 18.13
CA ILE A 48 3.89 -5.69 19.12
C ILE A 48 5.23 -5.04 19.46
N SER A 49 6.29 -5.83 19.66
CA SER A 49 7.63 -5.32 19.95
C SER A 49 8.19 -4.51 18.78
N ALA A 50 8.02 -4.98 17.54
CA ALA A 50 8.41 -4.23 16.35
C ALA A 50 7.69 -2.87 16.27
N LEU A 51 6.37 -2.86 16.47
CA LEU A 51 5.59 -1.62 16.46
C LEU A 51 5.99 -0.66 17.57
N LYS A 52 6.24 -1.16 18.78
CA LYS A 52 6.75 -0.32 19.88
C LYS A 52 8.11 0.29 19.55
N GLY A 53 9.01 -0.46 18.91
CA GLY A 53 10.30 0.06 18.47
C GLY A 53 10.16 1.15 17.41
N THR A 54 9.37 0.89 16.36
CA THR A 54 9.16 1.83 15.26
C THR A 54 8.51 3.13 15.71
N PHE A 55 7.48 3.08 16.56
CA PHE A 55 6.79 4.29 17.02
C PHE A 55 7.46 4.94 18.24
N GLY A 56 8.32 4.20 18.95
CA GLY A 56 9.09 4.71 20.08
C GLY A 56 10.04 5.84 19.69
N GLN A 57 10.55 5.85 18.45
CA GLN A 57 11.45 6.91 17.96
C GLN A 57 10.78 8.31 17.88
N PHE A 58 9.45 8.36 17.85
CA PHE A 58 8.68 9.59 17.82
C PHE A 58 8.18 10.02 19.21
N THR A 59 8.62 9.33 20.27
CA THR A 59 8.25 9.65 21.65
C THR A 59 9.35 10.48 22.29
N ILE A 60 8.98 11.66 22.79
CA ILE A 60 9.82 12.47 23.67
C ILE A 60 9.33 12.22 25.10
N LEU A 61 10.25 12.05 26.05
CA LEU A 61 9.90 11.67 27.44
C LEU A 61 8.98 12.68 28.12
N ASP A 62 9.24 13.97 27.92
CA ASP A 62 8.51 15.06 28.57
C ASP A 62 7.35 15.61 27.73
N GLN A 63 7.13 15.07 26.53
CA GLN A 63 6.11 15.55 25.59
C GLN A 63 5.28 14.41 25.01
N ASN A 64 4.65 14.66 23.85
CA ASN A 64 3.74 13.72 23.22
C ASN A 64 4.47 12.46 22.72
N GLY A 65 3.74 11.35 22.61
CA GLY A 65 4.29 10.10 22.13
C GLY A 65 3.23 9.11 21.69
N PHE A 66 3.62 8.22 20.78
CA PHE A 66 2.73 7.19 20.29
C PHE A 66 2.71 5.99 21.23
N ARG A 67 1.50 5.55 21.58
CA ARG A 67 1.29 4.35 22.40
C ARG A 67 0.27 3.45 21.75
N ILE A 68 0.46 2.13 21.92
CA ILE A 68 -0.50 1.14 21.46
C ILE A 68 -1.69 1.14 22.42
N TYR A 69 -2.89 1.33 21.88
CA TYR A 69 -4.11 1.31 22.70
C TYR A 69 -4.45 -0.11 23.18
N GLY A 70 -4.49 -0.31 24.49
CA GLY A 70 -4.72 -1.61 25.13
C GLY A 70 -6.01 -2.28 24.65
N ASN A 71 -7.09 -1.51 24.52
CA ASN A 71 -8.41 -2.04 24.16
C ASN A 71 -8.55 -2.34 22.66
N VAL A 72 -7.53 -2.12 21.82
CA VAL A 72 -7.46 -2.68 20.45
C VAL A 72 -6.52 -3.89 20.38
N THR A 73 -5.61 -4.06 21.33
CA THR A 73 -4.67 -5.18 21.34
C THR A 73 -5.39 -6.50 21.63
N THR A 74 -5.40 -7.43 20.67
CA THR A 74 -6.05 -8.75 20.82
C THR A 74 -5.23 -9.70 21.71
N LYS A 75 -5.12 -9.34 22.98
CA LYS A 75 -4.59 -10.21 24.05
C LYS A 75 -5.66 -11.20 24.46
N ALA A 76 -5.27 -12.45 24.66
CA ALA A 76 -6.10 -13.43 25.34
C ALA A 76 -5.81 -13.25 26.83
N ASP A 77 -6.58 -12.38 27.49
CA ASP A 77 -6.33 -12.04 28.89
C ASP A 77 -6.81 -13.16 29.82
N TYR A 78 -7.76 -13.99 29.36
CA TYR A 78 -8.33 -15.05 30.17
C TYR A 78 -8.66 -16.34 29.39
N PRO A 79 -8.55 -17.53 30.01
CA PRO A 79 -8.85 -18.82 29.37
C PRO A 79 -10.28 -18.93 28.82
N TRP A 80 -11.26 -18.32 29.50
CA TRP A 80 -12.66 -18.33 29.07
C TRP A 80 -12.94 -17.43 27.83
N GLN A 81 -12.04 -16.51 27.49
CA GLN A 81 -12.14 -15.72 26.24
C GLN A 81 -11.74 -16.54 24.99
N ILE A 82 -11.14 -17.72 25.20
CA ILE A 82 -10.70 -18.65 24.16
C ILE A 82 -11.74 -19.76 23.96
N ASN A 83 -12.42 -20.18 25.03
CA ASN A 83 -13.35 -21.31 25.02
C ASN A 83 -14.78 -20.91 24.62
N LYS A 84 -15.24 -21.38 23.45
CA LYS A 84 -16.62 -21.16 22.96
C LYS A 84 -17.72 -21.73 23.85
N ARG A 85 -17.41 -22.65 24.79
CA ARG A 85 -18.41 -23.18 25.73
C ARG A 85 -18.98 -22.12 26.68
N PHE A 86 -18.23 -21.06 26.96
CA PHE A 86 -18.71 -19.92 27.76
C PHE A 86 -19.36 -18.81 26.91
N GLU A 87 -19.52 -19.02 25.59
CA GLU A 87 -20.06 -18.02 24.66
C GLU A 87 -21.48 -17.59 25.04
N TYR A 88 -22.32 -18.53 25.50
CA TYR A 88 -23.67 -18.24 25.98
C TYR A 88 -23.70 -17.38 27.25
N LEU A 89 -22.72 -17.54 28.16
CA LEU A 89 -22.58 -16.69 29.36
C LEU A 89 -21.96 -15.31 29.01
N SER A 90 -21.22 -15.25 27.90
CA SER A 90 -20.49 -14.06 27.43
C SER A 90 -21.35 -13.04 26.67
N LEU A 91 -22.52 -13.45 26.16
CA LEU A 91 -23.43 -12.62 25.35
C LEU A 91 -23.79 -11.28 25.99
N PHE A 92 -23.80 -11.20 27.32
CA PHE A 92 -24.18 -10.01 28.06
C PHE A 92 -22.99 -9.16 28.57
N MET A 93 -21.75 -9.69 28.58
CA MET A 93 -20.66 -9.04 29.31
C MET A 93 -19.23 -9.24 28.75
N ILE A 94 -18.97 -10.23 27.89
CA ILE A 94 -17.59 -10.62 27.51
C ILE A 94 -17.48 -10.72 25.99
N ARG A 95 -16.80 -9.75 25.35
CA ARG A 95 -16.50 -9.84 23.91
C ARG A 95 -15.41 -10.89 23.67
N THR A 96 -15.74 -11.99 22.99
CA THR A 96 -14.79 -13.01 22.56
C THR A 96 -13.69 -12.42 21.66
N LEU A 97 -12.51 -13.03 21.65
CA LEU A 97 -11.39 -12.60 20.80
C LEU A 97 -11.76 -12.52 19.32
N GLU A 98 -12.53 -13.50 18.82
CA GLU A 98 -12.97 -13.55 17.42
C GLU A 98 -13.89 -12.37 17.07
N THR A 99 -14.82 -11.99 17.96
CA THR A 99 -15.73 -10.85 17.71
C THR A 99 -14.97 -9.53 17.71
N ARG A 100 -13.97 -9.39 18.59
CA ARG A 100 -13.08 -8.22 18.62
C ARG A 100 -12.21 -8.15 17.36
N GLN A 101 -11.62 -9.25 16.92
CA GLN A 101 -10.87 -9.33 15.66
C GLN A 101 -11.74 -8.94 14.46
N LYS A 102 -12.95 -9.51 14.36
CA LYS A 102 -13.93 -9.16 13.31
C LYS A 102 -14.32 -7.69 13.35
N SER A 103 -14.54 -7.14 14.54
CA SER A 103 -14.87 -5.71 14.73
C SER A 103 -13.72 -4.80 14.27
N ILE A 104 -12.47 -5.11 14.66
CA ILE A 104 -11.28 -4.36 14.24
C ILE A 104 -11.09 -4.44 12.72
N LEU A 105 -11.27 -5.63 12.13
CA LEU A 105 -11.21 -5.82 10.69
C LEU A 105 -12.28 -5.01 9.96
N ARG A 106 -13.52 -5.00 10.47
CA ARG A 106 -14.61 -4.18 9.93
C ARG A 106 -14.32 -2.69 10.06
N ALA A 107 -13.79 -2.24 11.19
CA ALA A 107 -13.40 -0.86 11.42
C ALA A 107 -12.25 -0.41 10.51
N TYR A 108 -11.30 -1.32 10.24
CA TYR A 108 -10.22 -1.09 9.28
C TYR A 108 -10.75 -0.94 7.86
N ARG A 109 -11.57 -1.91 7.42
CA ARG A 109 -12.19 -1.90 6.08
C ARG A 109 -13.05 -0.67 5.85
N ASN A 110 -13.89 -0.33 6.82
CA ASN A 110 -14.83 0.79 6.71
C ASN A 110 -14.20 2.13 7.14
N ARG A 111 -12.90 2.17 7.47
CA ARG A 111 -12.17 3.37 7.91
C ARG A 111 -12.85 4.14 9.06
N SER A 112 -13.59 3.44 9.94
CA SER A 112 -14.43 4.06 10.97
C SER A 112 -13.62 4.81 12.03
N MET A 113 -13.97 6.07 12.30
CA MET A 113 -13.32 6.91 13.32
C MET A 113 -13.85 6.70 14.75
N GLY A 114 -15.01 6.05 14.93
CA GLY A 114 -15.59 5.78 16.26
C GLY A 114 -15.17 4.44 16.86
N ILE A 115 -14.97 3.40 16.04
CA ILE A 115 -14.68 2.05 16.53
C ILE A 115 -13.16 1.89 16.79
N GLY A 116 -12.81 1.29 17.94
CA GLY A 116 -11.43 1.00 18.33
C GLY A 116 -10.84 2.05 19.26
N ALA A 117 -9.60 2.48 18.99
CA ALA A 117 -8.96 3.58 19.72
C ALA A 117 -9.63 4.92 19.35
N PRO A 118 -9.68 5.92 20.25
CA PRO A 118 -10.11 7.27 19.87
C PRO A 118 -9.17 7.86 18.81
N PRO A 119 -9.64 8.82 17.99
CA PRO A 119 -8.75 9.59 17.13
C PRO A 119 -7.71 10.35 17.96
N PHE A 120 -6.55 10.59 17.36
CA PHE A 120 -5.43 11.29 17.95
C PHE A 120 -5.17 12.56 17.15
N ALA A 121 -5.15 13.71 17.82
CA ALA A 121 -4.91 15.00 17.17
C ALA A 121 -3.43 15.13 16.81
N LEU A 122 -3.15 15.17 15.51
CA LEU A 122 -1.82 15.41 14.95
C LEU A 122 -1.81 16.73 14.20
N ASN A 123 -0.72 17.49 14.34
CA ASN A 123 -0.51 18.66 13.50
C ASN A 123 0.04 18.26 12.12
N ILE A 124 0.12 19.22 11.19
CA ILE A 124 0.64 19.01 9.83
C ILE A 124 2.06 18.42 9.85
N GLU A 125 2.93 18.92 10.72
CA GLU A 125 4.33 18.48 10.79
C GLU A 125 4.44 17.05 11.29
N GLU A 126 3.81 16.71 12.41
CA GLU A 126 3.77 15.35 12.98
C GLU A 126 3.21 14.35 11.97
N LEU A 127 2.14 14.72 11.26
CA LEU A 127 1.56 13.87 10.22
C LEU A 127 2.54 13.66 9.08
N ALA A 128 3.23 14.72 8.65
CA ALA A 128 4.23 14.64 7.61
C ALA A 128 5.38 13.72 8.08
N THR A 129 5.93 13.89 9.28
CA THR A 129 7.04 13.05 9.80
C THR A 129 6.71 11.55 9.79
N ILE A 130 5.45 11.18 10.00
CA ILE A 130 4.99 9.78 9.94
C ILE A 130 4.87 9.28 8.50
N PHE A 131 4.43 10.14 7.58
CA PHE A 131 4.16 9.80 6.18
C PHE A 131 5.33 10.03 5.21
N HIS A 132 6.46 10.58 5.67
CA HIS A 132 7.62 10.78 4.81
C HIS A 132 8.31 9.46 4.46
N PHE A 133 8.49 9.22 3.16
CA PHE A 133 9.33 8.13 2.67
C PHE A 133 10.78 8.41 3.05
N PRO A 134 11.53 7.42 3.56
CA PRO A 134 12.93 7.61 3.91
C PRO A 134 13.69 8.09 2.68
N ILE A 135 14.51 9.13 2.86
CA ILE A 135 15.39 9.60 1.80
C ILE A 135 16.31 8.43 1.41
N ILE A 136 16.39 8.15 0.10
CA ILE A 136 17.07 7.01 -0.51
C ILE A 136 18.56 6.91 -0.10
N THR A 137 19.12 7.98 0.46
CA THR A 137 20.49 8.09 0.94
C THR A 137 20.77 7.30 2.22
N VAL A 138 19.76 6.91 3.00
CA VAL A 138 19.96 6.02 4.16
C VAL A 138 20.17 4.59 3.66
N LYS A 139 21.42 4.26 3.33
CA LYS A 139 21.84 2.90 2.98
C LYS A 139 21.56 2.00 4.19
N ALA A 140 20.54 1.16 4.10
CA ALA A 140 20.35 0.06 5.05
C ALA A 140 21.59 -0.83 5.00
N PRO A 141 22.44 -0.87 6.05
CA PRO A 141 23.77 -1.48 5.98
C PRO A 141 23.72 -3.01 5.80
N LEU A 142 22.59 -3.63 6.15
CA LEU A 142 22.39 -5.08 6.11
C LEU A 142 21.72 -5.59 4.83
N LEU A 143 21.29 -4.70 3.93
CA LEU A 143 20.65 -5.08 2.67
C LEU A 143 21.68 -5.09 1.54
N LYS A 144 22.15 -6.28 1.17
CA LYS A 144 22.97 -6.48 -0.02
C LYS A 144 22.11 -6.18 -1.27
N LYS A 145 22.24 -4.96 -1.81
CA LYS A 145 21.64 -4.62 -3.10
C LYS A 145 22.35 -5.44 -4.18
N THR A 146 21.59 -6.24 -4.91
CA THR A 146 22.09 -6.87 -6.13
C THR A 146 22.27 -5.79 -7.19
N GLU A 147 23.50 -5.59 -7.65
CA GLU A 147 23.77 -4.69 -8.76
C GLU A 147 23.15 -5.28 -10.03
N ALA A 148 22.26 -4.52 -10.68
CA ALA A 148 21.75 -4.91 -11.98
C ALA A 148 22.88 -4.78 -13.00
N LYS A 149 23.39 -5.91 -13.51
CA LYS A 149 24.26 -5.90 -14.68
C LYS A 149 23.47 -5.32 -15.86
N ARG A 150 23.83 -4.12 -16.31
CA ARG A 150 23.35 -3.59 -17.59
C ARG A 150 23.93 -4.50 -18.67
N GLY A 151 23.08 -5.29 -19.33
CA GLY A 151 23.47 -5.97 -20.55
C GLY A 151 23.76 -4.93 -21.62
N GLU A 152 24.87 -5.08 -22.34
CA GLU A 152 25.09 -4.30 -23.55
C GLU A 152 23.94 -4.55 -24.53
N PRO A 153 23.52 -3.53 -25.29
CA PRO A 153 22.45 -3.70 -26.26
C PRO A 153 22.80 -4.85 -27.23
N PRO A 154 21.82 -5.71 -27.59
CA PRO A 154 22.07 -6.84 -28.47
C PRO A 154 22.64 -6.36 -29.81
N PHE A 155 23.66 -7.05 -30.32
CA PHE A 155 24.38 -6.71 -31.55
C PHE A 155 23.51 -6.64 -32.82
N THR A 156 22.26 -7.11 -32.75
CA THR A 156 21.30 -7.12 -33.86
C THR A 156 20.42 -5.86 -33.92
N LEU A 157 20.85 -4.75 -33.32
CA LEU A 157 20.22 -3.45 -33.56
C LEU A 157 20.77 -2.85 -34.88
N PRO A 158 19.94 -2.60 -35.90
CA PRO A 158 20.40 -1.94 -37.12
C PRO A 158 20.88 -0.52 -36.78
N VAL A 159 22.17 -0.27 -36.94
CA VAL A 159 22.76 1.07 -36.82
C VAL A 159 22.39 1.84 -38.09
N THR A 160 21.43 2.76 -37.99
CA THR A 160 21.05 3.67 -39.08
C THR A 160 22.22 4.59 -39.41
N GLY A 161 23.12 4.12 -40.28
CA GLY A 161 24.27 4.92 -40.65
C GLY A 161 25.32 4.27 -41.54
N MET A 162 24.98 3.32 -42.44
CA MET A 162 25.92 2.92 -43.50
C MET A 162 25.33 2.11 -44.67
N GLN A 163 24.23 2.53 -45.30
CA GLN A 163 23.96 2.10 -46.69
C GLN A 163 23.40 3.27 -47.52
N ARG A 164 24.32 4.02 -48.14
CA ARG A 164 24.04 4.74 -49.38
C ARG A 164 24.69 3.93 -50.48
N GLU A 165 23.91 3.13 -51.21
CA GLU A 165 24.24 2.78 -52.58
C GLU A 165 22.97 2.41 -53.35
N ILE A 166 22.95 2.87 -54.59
CA ILE A 166 21.80 3.07 -55.46
C ILE A 166 21.50 1.76 -56.19
N THR A 167 20.28 1.23 -56.06
CA THR A 167 19.68 0.37 -57.09
C THR A 167 18.30 0.90 -57.42
N ALA A 168 18.16 1.36 -58.67
CA ALA A 168 17.04 2.11 -59.20
C ALA A 168 15.70 1.39 -59.06
N ARG A 169 14.72 2.08 -58.47
CA ARG A 169 13.30 1.71 -58.58
C ARG A 169 12.77 2.36 -59.87
N PRO A 170 12.13 1.61 -60.80
CA PRO A 170 11.57 2.25 -62.00
C PRO A 170 10.46 3.24 -61.58
N PRO A 171 10.34 4.39 -62.26
CA PRO A 171 9.33 5.39 -61.91
C PRO A 171 7.92 4.85 -62.15
N LEU A 172 7.04 5.05 -61.16
CA LEU A 172 5.63 4.71 -61.24
C LEU A 172 4.93 5.61 -62.28
N PRO A 173 3.93 5.10 -63.04
CA PRO A 173 3.26 5.87 -64.07
C PRO A 173 2.49 7.06 -63.48
N GLU A 174 2.62 8.23 -64.10
CA GLU A 174 1.95 9.47 -63.69
C GLU A 174 0.43 9.34 -63.79
N ARG A 175 -0.27 9.66 -62.69
CA ARG A 175 -1.72 9.80 -62.66
C ARG A 175 -2.13 11.10 -63.35
N SER A 176 -2.76 11.01 -64.51
CA SER A 176 -3.38 12.14 -65.20
C SER A 176 -4.53 12.74 -64.37
N PRO A 177 -4.63 14.08 -64.22
CA PRO A 177 -5.71 14.72 -63.47
C PRO A 177 -6.86 15.11 -64.41
N SER A 178 -7.95 14.37 -64.41
CA SER A 178 -9.30 14.84 -64.82
C SER A 178 -10.32 13.82 -64.31
N ARG A 179 -11.53 14.13 -63.87
CA ARG A 179 -12.42 15.25 -64.14
C ARG A 179 -13.50 15.27 -63.04
N ARG A 180 -14.19 16.41 -62.94
CA ARG A 180 -15.22 16.83 -61.97
C ARG A 180 -16.31 15.81 -61.60
N ALA A 181 -16.90 16.05 -60.42
CA ALA A 181 -18.06 15.42 -59.81
C ALA A 181 -19.33 15.32 -60.68
N ALA A 182 -20.17 14.30 -60.40
CA ALA A 182 -21.64 14.27 -60.56
C ALA A 182 -22.25 13.09 -59.73
N PRO A 183 -23.56 13.08 -59.39
CA PRO A 183 -24.05 12.70 -58.06
C PRO A 183 -24.90 11.40 -57.94
N LEU A 184 -25.04 10.95 -56.69
CA LEU A 184 -26.09 10.13 -56.02
C LEU A 184 -27.02 9.22 -56.86
N ALA A 185 -26.98 7.91 -56.61
CA ALA A 185 -28.17 7.03 -56.62
C ALA A 185 -27.91 5.65 -55.98
N GLY A 186 -28.80 5.21 -55.09
CA GLY A 186 -29.11 3.78 -54.88
C GLY A 186 -28.44 3.07 -53.70
N LEU A 187 -29.06 3.14 -52.51
CA LEU A 187 -28.93 2.10 -51.47
C LEU A 187 -30.02 1.04 -51.71
N PRO A 188 -29.68 -0.24 -51.90
CA PRO A 188 -30.59 -1.35 -51.63
C PRO A 188 -30.39 -1.94 -50.21
N PRO A 189 -31.40 -2.68 -49.70
CA PRO A 189 -31.76 -2.64 -48.29
C PRO A 189 -31.01 -3.63 -47.40
N VAL A 190 -30.97 -3.29 -46.11
CA VAL A 190 -30.54 -4.13 -44.99
C VAL A 190 -31.50 -5.32 -44.88
N GLU A 191 -31.00 -6.53 -45.17
CA GLU A 191 -31.63 -7.79 -44.78
C GLU A 191 -30.98 -8.37 -43.52
N SER A 192 -31.82 -9.07 -42.77
CA SER A 192 -31.73 -9.22 -41.33
C SER A 192 -31.68 -10.69 -40.91
N LYS A 193 -31.06 -10.92 -39.75
CA LYS A 193 -31.15 -12.07 -38.82
C LYS A 193 -30.37 -13.37 -39.16
N PRO A 194 -30.13 -14.25 -38.18
CA PRO A 194 -29.95 -14.05 -36.73
C PRO A 194 -28.76 -14.82 -36.10
N SER A 195 -28.47 -14.44 -34.86
CA SER A 195 -27.68 -15.05 -33.79
C SER A 195 -27.50 -16.58 -33.74
N ALA A 196 -26.25 -17.03 -33.45
CA ALA A 196 -25.92 -18.12 -32.50
C ALA A 196 -24.41 -18.06 -32.11
N PRO A 197 -23.98 -18.67 -30.98
CA PRO A 197 -22.92 -18.13 -30.14
C PRO A 197 -21.50 -18.62 -30.46
N ALA A 198 -20.52 -17.75 -30.22
CA ALA A 198 -19.10 -18.07 -30.28
C ALA A 198 -18.73 -19.09 -29.18
N SER A 199 -18.39 -20.32 -29.59
CA SER A 199 -17.67 -21.26 -28.75
C SER A 199 -16.27 -20.71 -28.46
N ARG A 200 -15.98 -20.42 -27.18
CA ARG A 200 -14.62 -20.13 -26.71
C ARG A 200 -13.72 -21.34 -27.03
N PRO A 201 -12.53 -21.16 -27.66
CA PRO A 201 -11.53 -22.22 -27.68
C PRO A 201 -11.00 -22.47 -26.26
N ALA A 202 -10.81 -23.75 -25.92
CA ALA A 202 -10.32 -24.22 -24.64
C ALA A 202 -8.92 -23.64 -24.29
N PRO A 203 -8.60 -23.42 -23.00
CA PRO A 203 -7.27 -22.97 -22.60
C PRO A 203 -6.22 -24.06 -22.90
N LYS A 204 -5.11 -23.66 -23.51
CA LYS A 204 -3.93 -24.52 -23.73
C LYS A 204 -3.40 -25.04 -22.37
N PRO A 205 -2.86 -26.27 -22.31
CA PRO A 205 -2.31 -26.82 -21.07
C PRO A 205 -1.19 -25.93 -20.51
N LEU A 206 -1.21 -25.73 -19.18
CA LEU A 206 -0.19 -25.00 -18.44
C LEU A 206 1.17 -25.67 -18.63
N GLU A 207 2.07 -24.97 -19.30
CA GLU A 207 3.49 -25.29 -19.36
C GLU A 207 4.05 -25.29 -17.92
N SER A 208 4.78 -26.34 -17.58
CA SER A 208 5.28 -26.65 -16.24
C SER A 208 6.05 -25.48 -15.63
N ALA A 209 5.75 -25.18 -14.35
CA ALA A 209 6.45 -24.16 -13.57
C ALA A 209 7.97 -24.37 -13.58
N PRO A 210 8.79 -23.31 -13.71
CA PRO A 210 10.23 -23.44 -13.60
C PRO A 210 10.61 -23.83 -12.16
N GLU A 211 11.30 -24.96 -12.01
CA GLU A 211 11.85 -25.41 -10.73
C GLU A 211 12.86 -24.39 -10.17
N ALA A 212 12.83 -24.22 -8.84
CA ALA A 212 13.73 -23.32 -8.14
C ALA A 212 15.18 -23.85 -8.18
N PRO A 213 16.19 -22.98 -8.38
CA PRO A 213 17.59 -23.41 -8.42
C PRO A 213 18.05 -23.93 -7.05
N SER A 214 18.75 -25.07 -7.09
CA SER A 214 19.12 -25.93 -5.96
C SER A 214 20.19 -25.39 -4.98
N ASN A 215 20.46 -24.08 -4.96
CA ASN A 215 21.55 -23.48 -4.17
C ASN A 215 21.04 -22.48 -3.13
N LEU A 216 20.17 -22.94 -2.23
CA LEU A 216 19.85 -22.22 -1.00
C LEU A 216 20.57 -22.89 0.18
N PRO A 217 21.37 -22.17 0.98
CA PRO A 217 21.94 -22.72 2.20
C PRO A 217 20.83 -22.95 3.23
N PHE A 218 20.80 -24.14 3.82
CA PHE A 218 19.89 -24.48 4.92
C PHE A 218 20.19 -23.60 6.15
N VAL A 219 19.23 -22.76 6.54
CA VAL A 219 19.09 -22.14 7.87
C VAL A 219 17.61 -22.01 8.21
#